data_AF-A0A0R3WXH5-F1
#
_entry.id   AF-A0A0R3WXH5-F1
#
_cell.length_a   1.000
_cell.length_b   1.000
_cell.length_c   1.000
_cell.angle_alpha   90.00
_cell.angle_beta   90.00
_cell.angle_gamma   90.00
#
_symmetry.space_group_name_H-M   'P 1'
#
loop_
_entity.id
_entity.type
_entity.pdbx_description
1 polymer ?
#
loop_
_entity_poly.entity_id
_entity_poly.type
_entity_poly.pdbx_seq_one_letter_code
_entity_poly.pdbx_strand_id
1 'polypeptide(L)'
;MSSDEGVRKNLIKAAHLTNPDVGSKQSSSPRHKLVASEQSRSENSESVSRRRRRQSSSSRSTSPIVTKRFKNIRSEDGTLVSKEYSRRWSRRSSSRSVSPSTSPKEVKMSAASDGSSMDKSAAAARDVNIFGKTGGAYIPPARLRQMQAKITDKSSEAYQRIAWEALKKSIHGLINKVNVSNIAQVVRQLLSENIVRGRGLLVKSLITSQMASPTFTHIFAALIAVVNTKFPQVGELLLNRLVNEFRKAFRRNQKDRCLTTARFLAHLVNQKVAHELIVLELLTLLLEQTTDDSVEVSVAVLKECGAFLSRAAPKALAGIFEHLRRILNESQCDKRIAYMIEVLFQVSITT
;
A
#
# COMPACT_ATOMS: atom_id res chain seq x y z
N MET A 1 -60.63 38.02 23.74
CA MET A 1 -60.85 36.99 22.70
C MET A 1 -59.53 36.88 21.94
N SER A 2 -58.48 36.26 22.48
CA SER A 2 -58.37 34.84 22.94
C SER A 2 -58.35 33.90 21.75
N SER A 3 -57.36 33.03 21.53
CA SER A 3 -56.08 32.75 22.22
C SER A 3 -55.05 32.32 21.13
N ASP A 4 -53.73 32.22 21.30
CA ASP A 4 -53.01 31.60 22.41
C ASP A 4 -51.56 32.12 22.52
N GLU A 5 -51.04 32.27 23.74
CA GLU A 5 -49.68 32.74 24.02
C GLU A 5 -49.02 31.80 25.06
N GLY A 6 -48.06 30.97 24.62
CA GLY A 6 -47.58 29.85 25.43
C GLY A 6 -46.08 29.57 25.34
N VAL A 7 -45.49 29.26 26.50
CA VAL A 7 -44.17 28.61 26.70
C VAL A 7 -42.92 29.41 26.27
N ARG A 8 -42.64 30.53 26.97
CA ARG A 8 -41.26 31.03 27.19
C ARG A 8 -41.06 31.56 28.62
N LYS A 9 -40.39 30.77 29.47
CA LYS A 9 -39.85 30.99 30.85
C LYS A 9 -39.41 29.60 31.34
N ASN A 10 -38.32 29.33 32.07
CA ASN A 10 -37.16 30.08 32.57
C ASN A 10 -35.87 29.32 32.10
N LEU A 11 -34.60 29.58 32.46
CA LEU A 11 -34.01 30.09 33.69
C LEU A 11 -32.53 30.51 33.47
N ILE A 12 -32.15 31.77 33.72
CA ILE A 12 -30.74 32.22 33.80
C ILE A 12 -30.58 33.27 34.92
N LYS A 13 -29.90 32.88 36.01
CA LYS A 13 -29.17 33.71 36.99
C LYS A 13 -28.50 32.73 37.99
N ALA A 14 -27.41 33.06 38.69
CA ALA A 14 -26.67 34.32 38.78
C ALA A 14 -25.14 34.09 38.76
N ALA A 15 -24.36 35.16 38.91
CA ALA A 15 -22.89 35.15 39.06
C ALA A 15 -22.48 36.14 40.16
N HIS A 16 -21.16 36.24 40.44
CA HIS A 16 -20.50 37.09 41.46
C HIS A 16 -20.67 36.64 42.92
N LEU A 17 -19.72 36.86 43.85
CA LEU A 17 -18.29 37.29 43.75
C LEU A 17 -17.53 36.98 45.06
N THR A 18 -16.20 37.21 45.01
CA THR A 18 -15.19 37.43 46.08
C THR A 18 -14.10 36.36 46.24
N ASN A 19 -12.93 36.80 46.75
CA ASN A 19 -11.61 36.18 46.60
C ASN A 19 -10.94 35.98 48.00
N PRO A 20 -9.65 35.61 48.14
CA PRO A 20 -9.17 34.81 49.29
C PRO A 20 -8.62 35.64 50.46
N ASP A 21 -8.22 34.95 51.53
CA ASP A 21 -7.41 35.50 52.62
C ASP A 21 -6.26 34.55 53.04
N VAL A 22 -5.32 35.04 53.84
CA VAL A 22 -3.95 34.52 54.01
C VAL A 22 -3.71 33.96 55.42
N GLY A 23 -2.92 32.87 55.54
CA GLY A 23 -2.48 32.33 56.82
C GLY A 23 -1.10 31.67 56.75
N SER A 24 -0.11 32.18 57.48
CA SER A 24 1.30 31.76 57.42
C SER A 24 1.89 31.39 58.79
N LYS A 25 2.81 30.40 58.79
CA LYS A 25 3.81 29.99 59.83
C LYS A 25 4.51 28.73 59.28
N GLN A 26 5.85 28.57 59.20
CA GLN A 26 6.92 28.63 60.22
C GLN A 26 6.65 27.67 61.40
N SER A 27 7.50 26.71 61.80
CA SER A 27 8.86 26.26 61.39
C SER A 27 9.05 24.78 61.88
N SER A 28 10.19 24.06 61.87
CA SER A 28 11.62 24.36 61.71
C SER A 28 12.45 23.09 61.30
N SER A 29 13.78 23.17 61.35
CA SER A 29 14.79 22.09 61.43
C SER A 29 16.03 22.67 62.16
N PRO A 30 17.16 21.97 62.43
CA PRO A 30 17.49 20.53 62.41
C PRO A 30 18.22 20.00 63.69
N ARG A 31 18.45 18.67 63.80
CA ARG A 31 19.65 17.99 64.40
C ARG A 31 19.49 16.44 64.22
N HIS A 32 20.42 15.53 63.89
CA HIS A 32 21.89 15.36 63.89
C HIS A 32 22.43 14.49 65.05
N LYS A 33 23.24 13.45 64.71
CA LYS A 33 24.07 12.55 65.58
C LYS A 33 23.32 11.41 66.32
N LEU A 34 23.88 10.20 66.57
CA LEU A 34 25.16 9.56 66.18
C LEU A 34 25.07 8.00 66.32
N VAL A 35 25.95 7.28 65.60
CA VAL A 35 26.61 5.97 65.89
C VAL A 35 25.93 4.92 66.80
N ALA A 36 25.77 3.70 66.27
CA ALA A 36 26.30 2.47 66.87
C ALA A 36 26.50 1.39 65.77
N SER A 37 27.50 0.53 65.93
CA SER A 37 27.82 -0.58 65.03
C SER A 37 27.85 -1.89 65.79
N GLU A 38 27.29 -2.96 65.24
CA GLU A 38 27.66 -4.32 65.67
C GLU A 38 27.56 -5.33 64.52
N GLN A 39 28.15 -6.51 64.72
CA GLN A 39 28.63 -7.39 63.64
C GLN A 39 27.75 -8.62 63.45
N SER A 40 27.59 -9.08 62.20
CA SER A 40 27.27 -10.49 61.93
C SER A 40 27.93 -11.01 60.65
N ARG A 41 28.41 -12.26 60.76
CA ARG A 41 29.02 -13.09 59.71
C ARG A 41 28.05 -13.24 58.53
N SER A 42 28.44 -13.04 57.26
CA SER A 42 29.48 -13.71 56.46
C SER A 42 29.15 -15.16 56.09
N GLU A 43 28.47 -15.33 54.94
CA GLU A 43 28.58 -16.53 54.10
C GLU A 43 28.99 -16.10 52.69
N ASN A 44 29.73 -16.97 51.98
CA ASN A 44 30.42 -16.66 50.73
C ASN A 44 29.93 -17.58 49.60
N SER A 45 29.65 -17.02 48.42
CA SER A 45 29.39 -17.82 47.20
C SER A 45 29.74 -17.07 45.91
N GLU A 46 31.04 -16.92 45.64
CA GLU A 46 31.51 -16.74 44.26
C GLU A 46 31.04 -17.91 43.37
N SER A 47 30.67 -17.63 42.12
CA SER A 47 30.63 -18.66 41.08
C SER A 47 30.89 -18.11 39.68
N VAL A 48 32.16 -18.10 39.27
CA VAL A 48 32.58 -17.65 37.94
C VAL A 48 32.39 -18.76 36.91
N SER A 49 31.60 -18.45 35.88
CA SER A 49 31.53 -19.13 34.57
C SER A 49 31.01 -20.59 34.51
N ARG A 50 29.95 -20.81 33.72
CA ARG A 50 29.87 -21.99 32.82
C ARG A 50 28.92 -21.82 31.62
N ARG A 51 29.57 -21.61 30.49
CA ARG A 51 29.10 -21.67 29.09
C ARG A 51 28.04 -22.76 28.80
N ARG A 52 26.77 -22.38 28.60
CA ARG A 52 25.78 -22.96 27.63
C ARG A 52 24.36 -22.38 27.83
N ARG A 53 23.84 -21.59 26.89
CA ARG A 53 22.39 -21.48 26.68
C ARG A 53 22.04 -21.34 25.20
N ARG A 54 20.96 -22.02 24.80
CA ARG A 54 20.51 -22.23 23.41
C ARG A 54 20.15 -20.91 22.74
N GLN A 55 20.63 -20.68 21.52
CA GLN A 55 19.99 -19.75 20.58
C GLN A 55 19.04 -20.54 19.68
N SER A 56 17.79 -20.09 19.57
CA SER A 56 16.79 -20.64 18.67
C SER A 56 16.67 -19.77 17.42
N SER A 57 17.46 -20.07 16.40
CA SER A 57 17.48 -19.35 15.13
C SER A 57 16.30 -19.77 14.23
N SER A 58 15.26 -18.93 14.17
CA SER A 58 14.21 -19.04 13.15
C SER A 58 14.76 -18.52 11.81
N SER A 59 15.16 -19.41 10.91
CA SER A 59 15.71 -19.06 9.60
C SER A 59 14.59 -18.95 8.54
N ARG A 60 14.44 -17.77 7.93
CA ARG A 60 13.42 -17.53 6.89
C ARG A 60 13.91 -16.58 5.78
N SER A 61 14.96 -17.01 5.09
CA SER A 61 15.53 -16.34 3.90
C SER A 61 15.59 -17.35 2.75
N THR A 62 14.88 -17.14 1.65
CA THR A 62 15.32 -16.41 0.44
C THR A 62 16.15 -17.29 -0.51
N SER A 63 15.62 -17.51 -1.71
CA SER A 63 16.16 -18.44 -2.71
C SER A 63 17.47 -17.96 -3.35
N PRO A 64 18.50 -18.82 -3.50
CA PRO A 64 19.67 -18.53 -4.32
C PRO A 64 19.35 -18.63 -5.82
N ILE A 65 19.84 -17.67 -6.61
CA ILE A 65 19.87 -17.77 -8.08
C ILE A 65 20.97 -18.75 -8.48
N VAL A 66 20.61 -19.86 -9.12
CA VAL A 66 21.59 -20.87 -9.57
C VAL A 66 22.26 -20.41 -10.87
N THR A 67 23.39 -19.71 -10.75
CA THR A 67 24.31 -19.50 -11.86
C THR A 67 24.94 -20.83 -12.27
N LYS A 68 24.85 -21.19 -13.56
CA LYS A 68 25.40 -22.45 -14.07
C LYS A 68 26.93 -22.43 -14.04
N ARG A 69 27.53 -23.04 -13.02
CA ARG A 69 28.97 -23.39 -13.03
C ARG A 69 29.20 -24.51 -14.05
N PHE A 70 29.65 -24.14 -15.24
CA PHE A 70 30.28 -25.09 -16.17
C PHE A 70 31.60 -25.58 -15.55
N LYS A 71 31.75 -26.89 -15.39
CA LYS A 71 33.04 -27.54 -15.12
C LYS A 71 33.61 -28.03 -16.46
N ASN A 72 34.50 -27.24 -17.04
CA ASN A 72 35.33 -27.73 -18.14
C ASN A 72 36.41 -28.65 -17.53
N ILE A 73 36.43 -29.90 -17.95
CA ILE A 73 37.53 -30.83 -17.66
C ILE A 73 38.44 -30.82 -18.89
N ARG A 74 39.76 -30.70 -18.67
CA ARG A 74 40.77 -30.61 -19.72
C ARG A 74 41.47 -31.96 -19.82
N SER A 75 41.42 -32.58 -21.00
CA SER A 75 42.31 -33.70 -21.36
C SER A 75 43.55 -33.16 -22.07
N GLU A 76 44.63 -33.93 -22.10
CA GLU A 76 45.96 -33.42 -22.48
C GLU A 76 46.15 -33.14 -23.98
N ASP A 77 45.28 -33.68 -24.86
CA ASP A 77 45.42 -33.58 -26.33
C ASP A 77 44.42 -32.62 -27.00
N GLY A 78 44.37 -31.39 -26.49
CA GLY A 78 43.98 -30.16 -27.22
C GLY A 78 42.55 -29.96 -27.76
N THR A 79 41.74 -31.01 -27.96
CA THR A 79 40.53 -30.95 -28.80
C THR A 79 39.21 -30.96 -28.03
N LEU A 80 38.23 -30.19 -28.52
CA LEU A 80 36.90 -30.03 -27.91
C LEU A 80 35.84 -30.86 -28.66
N VAL A 81 35.37 -31.94 -28.04
CA VAL A 81 34.27 -32.78 -28.58
C VAL A 81 32.97 -32.52 -27.84
N SER A 82 32.00 -31.87 -28.51
CA SER A 82 30.62 -31.81 -28.04
C SER A 82 29.90 -33.12 -28.36
N LYS A 83 29.32 -33.79 -27.35
CA LYS A 83 28.62 -35.08 -27.53
C LYS A 83 27.23 -35.03 -26.90
N GLU A 84 26.25 -34.72 -27.73
CA GLU A 84 24.84 -34.66 -27.37
C GLU A 84 24.29 -36.05 -27.01
N TYR A 85 23.50 -36.15 -25.93
CA TYR A 85 22.86 -37.40 -25.51
C TYR A 85 21.39 -37.17 -25.11
N SER A 86 20.51 -37.29 -26.10
CA SER A 86 19.07 -37.49 -25.85
C SER A 86 18.84 -38.81 -25.10
N ARG A 87 18.28 -38.75 -23.88
CA ARG A 87 17.87 -39.96 -23.12
C ARG A 87 16.45 -39.86 -22.55
N ARG A 88 15.50 -40.21 -23.42
CA ARG A 88 14.33 -41.08 -23.14
C ARG A 88 14.30 -41.64 -21.69
N TRP A 89 13.45 -41.10 -20.83
CA TRP A 89 13.13 -41.74 -19.54
C TRP A 89 11.90 -42.63 -19.68
N SER A 90 11.93 -43.83 -19.12
CA SER A 90 10.78 -44.74 -19.12
C SER A 90 10.85 -45.69 -17.92
N ARG A 91 9.72 -45.81 -17.21
CA ARG A 91 9.41 -46.84 -16.21
C ARG A 91 10.34 -46.92 -14.98
N ARG A 92 9.76 -46.71 -13.79
CA ARG A 92 9.68 -47.81 -12.81
C ARG A 92 8.37 -47.72 -12.02
N SER A 93 7.84 -48.88 -11.64
CA SER A 93 6.51 -49.06 -11.09
C SER A 93 6.48 -48.97 -9.56
N SER A 94 5.30 -48.74 -9.00
CA SER A 94 4.87 -49.43 -7.79
C SER A 94 3.39 -49.80 -7.93
N SER A 95 2.96 -50.86 -7.27
CA SER A 95 1.68 -51.52 -7.51
C SER A 95 0.81 -51.60 -6.26
N ARG A 96 -0.51 -51.59 -6.46
CA ARG A 96 -1.39 -52.55 -5.76
C ARG A 96 -2.65 -52.82 -6.58
N SER A 97 -3.14 -54.04 -6.44
CA SER A 97 -4.26 -54.62 -7.18
C SER A 97 -5.58 -54.46 -6.43
N VAL A 98 -6.69 -54.62 -7.16
CA VAL A 98 -7.68 -55.71 -6.94
C VAL A 98 -8.54 -55.80 -8.20
N SER A 99 -8.82 -57.03 -8.64
CA SER A 99 -9.80 -57.35 -9.69
C SER A 99 -11.02 -58.00 -9.03
N PRO A 100 -12.18 -58.06 -9.71
CA PRO A 100 -12.44 -59.29 -10.46
C PRO A 100 -13.08 -59.08 -11.85
N SER A 101 -13.04 -60.14 -12.65
CA SER A 101 -13.51 -60.22 -14.04
C SER A 101 -14.88 -60.88 -14.16
N THR A 102 -15.63 -60.57 -15.22
CA THR A 102 -16.48 -61.56 -15.90
C THR A 102 -16.68 -61.19 -17.38
N SER A 103 -16.94 -62.20 -18.20
CA SER A 103 -16.82 -62.16 -19.68
C SER A 103 -18.19 -62.01 -20.39
N PRO A 104 -18.25 -61.76 -21.71
CA PRO A 104 -19.43 -61.16 -22.35
C PRO A 104 -20.47 -62.16 -22.88
N LYS A 105 -21.65 -61.62 -23.26
CA LYS A 105 -22.61 -62.23 -24.19
C LYS A 105 -23.18 -61.17 -25.14
N GLU A 106 -23.51 -61.58 -26.35
CA GLU A 106 -24.03 -60.73 -27.43
C GLU A 106 -25.55 -60.91 -27.66
N VAL A 107 -26.05 -60.24 -28.72
CA VAL A 107 -27.29 -60.50 -29.48
C VAL A 107 -28.63 -60.16 -28.79
N LYS A 108 -29.19 -58.99 -29.14
CA LYS A 108 -30.19 -58.88 -30.23
C LYS A 108 -30.56 -57.43 -30.56
N MET A 109 -30.95 -57.21 -31.82
CA MET A 109 -31.63 -56.00 -32.29
C MET A 109 -33.16 -56.16 -32.19
N SER A 110 -33.86 -55.07 -31.89
CA SER A 110 -35.26 -54.82 -32.25
C SER A 110 -35.46 -53.31 -32.43
N ALA A 111 -36.54 -52.88 -33.09
CA ALA A 111 -36.67 -51.52 -33.62
C ALA A 111 -38.04 -50.87 -33.38
N ALA A 112 -38.06 -49.54 -33.51
CA ALA A 112 -39.19 -48.67 -33.85
C ALA A 112 -40.37 -48.48 -32.86
N SER A 113 -40.27 -47.44 -32.03
CA SER A 113 -41.24 -46.34 -31.87
C SER A 113 -40.48 -45.17 -31.21
N ASP A 114 -40.34 -43.97 -31.77
CA ASP A 114 -41.28 -42.98 -32.31
C ASP A 114 -42.12 -42.27 -31.22
N GLY A 115 -42.16 -40.92 -31.27
CA GLY A 115 -42.85 -40.05 -30.31
C GLY A 115 -42.02 -38.93 -29.65
N SER A 116 -42.55 -37.71 -29.69
CA SER A 116 -42.27 -36.51 -28.85
C SER A 116 -40.84 -35.90 -28.74
N SER A 117 -40.58 -34.99 -29.69
CA SER A 117 -40.24 -33.56 -29.44
C SER A 117 -39.18 -33.14 -28.39
N MET A 118 -38.13 -32.49 -28.91
CA MET A 118 -37.56 -31.19 -28.47
C MET A 118 -37.85 -30.69 -27.03
N ASP A 119 -36.82 -30.61 -26.16
CA ASP A 119 -36.44 -29.34 -25.48
C ASP A 119 -35.06 -29.33 -24.76
N LYS A 120 -34.11 -30.22 -25.11
CA LYS A 120 -32.84 -30.36 -24.35
C LYS A 120 -31.71 -29.40 -24.74
N SER A 121 -31.89 -28.52 -25.73
CA SER A 121 -30.87 -27.54 -26.14
C SER A 121 -30.94 -26.19 -25.40
N ALA A 122 -32.13 -25.77 -24.93
CA ALA A 122 -32.32 -24.47 -24.29
C ALA A 122 -31.70 -24.38 -22.88
N ALA A 123 -31.70 -25.48 -22.12
CA ALA A 123 -31.18 -25.52 -20.75
C ALA A 123 -29.65 -25.37 -20.66
N ALA A 124 -28.90 -25.87 -21.66
CA ALA A 124 -27.44 -25.92 -21.65
C ALA A 124 -26.74 -24.55 -21.82
N ALA A 125 -27.48 -23.49 -22.17
CA ALA A 125 -26.93 -22.17 -22.46
C ALA A 125 -26.88 -21.21 -21.24
N ARG A 126 -27.61 -21.50 -20.16
CA ARG A 126 -27.89 -20.50 -19.10
C ARG A 126 -26.82 -20.37 -18.01
N ASP A 127 -26.00 -21.40 -17.79
CA ASP A 127 -25.01 -21.45 -16.70
C ASP A 127 -23.57 -21.68 -17.19
N VAL A 128 -23.08 -20.80 -18.08
CA VAL A 128 -21.64 -20.73 -18.41
C VAL A 128 -20.90 -20.03 -17.26
N ASN A 129 -20.82 -20.71 -16.11
CA ASN A 129 -20.24 -20.19 -14.89
C ASN A 129 -18.70 -20.21 -14.93
N ILE A 130 -18.13 -19.28 -15.71
CA ILE A 130 -16.68 -19.09 -15.95
C ILE A 130 -15.88 -18.95 -14.65
N PHE A 131 -16.54 -18.57 -13.55
CA PHE A 131 -15.95 -18.35 -12.23
C PHE A 131 -16.63 -19.23 -11.16
N GLY A 132 -16.85 -20.51 -11.49
CA GLY A 132 -17.54 -21.48 -10.63
C GLY A 132 -16.98 -21.59 -9.21
N LYS A 133 -17.84 -22.04 -8.27
CA LYS A 133 -17.58 -22.06 -6.81
C LYS A 133 -16.32 -22.83 -6.38
N THR A 134 -15.77 -23.71 -7.22
CA THR A 134 -14.51 -24.44 -7.02
C THR A 134 -13.38 -23.78 -7.80
N GLY A 135 -12.70 -22.81 -7.18
CA GLY A 135 -11.58 -22.10 -7.82
C GLY A 135 -10.36 -23.00 -8.08
N GLY A 136 -9.71 -22.82 -9.25
CA GLY A 136 -8.39 -23.41 -9.52
C GLY A 136 -8.15 -23.94 -10.93
N ALA A 137 -9.20 -24.23 -11.71
CA ALA A 137 -9.05 -24.73 -13.08
C ALA A 137 -8.50 -23.63 -14.01
N TYR A 138 -7.24 -23.76 -14.44
CA TYR A 138 -6.64 -22.82 -15.41
C TYR A 138 -7.28 -22.97 -16.79
N ILE A 139 -8.09 -21.98 -17.18
CA ILE A 139 -8.69 -21.91 -18.52
C ILE A 139 -7.67 -21.23 -19.47
N PRO A 140 -7.19 -21.91 -20.53
CA PRO A 140 -6.23 -21.31 -21.46
C PRO A 140 -6.77 -20.02 -22.12
N PRO A 141 -5.97 -18.95 -22.30
CA PRO A 141 -6.44 -17.65 -22.81
C PRO A 141 -7.12 -17.65 -24.19
N ALA A 142 -6.92 -18.68 -25.02
CA ALA A 142 -7.68 -18.88 -26.25
C ALA A 142 -9.10 -19.41 -25.97
N ARG A 143 -9.21 -20.47 -25.15
CA ARG A 143 -10.49 -21.07 -24.73
C ARG A 143 -11.33 -20.11 -23.89
N LEU A 144 -10.69 -19.30 -23.05
CA LEU A 144 -11.34 -18.24 -22.27
C LEU A 144 -11.95 -17.18 -23.21
N ARG A 145 -11.22 -16.72 -24.24
CA ARG A 145 -11.77 -15.81 -25.26
C ARG A 145 -12.92 -16.42 -26.05
N GLN A 146 -12.85 -17.71 -26.41
CA GLN A 146 -13.95 -18.43 -27.06
C GLN A 146 -15.19 -18.55 -26.16
N MET A 147 -15.02 -18.72 -24.85
CA MET A 147 -16.13 -18.71 -23.89
C MET A 147 -16.73 -17.30 -23.73
N GLN A 148 -15.91 -16.25 -23.68
CA GLN A 148 -16.37 -14.87 -23.64
C GLN A 148 -17.16 -14.48 -24.89
N ALA A 149 -16.69 -14.87 -26.08
CA ALA A 149 -17.35 -14.56 -27.35
C ALA A 149 -18.74 -15.22 -27.52
N LYS A 150 -19.07 -16.25 -26.72
CA LYS A 150 -20.40 -16.89 -26.69
C LYS A 150 -21.41 -16.17 -25.80
N ILE A 151 -20.99 -15.21 -24.98
CA ILE A 151 -21.86 -14.47 -24.07
C ILE A 151 -22.18 -13.11 -24.71
N THR A 152 -23.26 -13.08 -25.48
CA THR A 152 -23.71 -11.92 -26.25
C THR A 152 -24.69 -11.02 -25.50
N ASP A 153 -25.42 -11.55 -24.52
CA ASP A 153 -26.30 -10.78 -23.65
C ASP A 153 -25.49 -9.85 -22.74
N LYS A 154 -25.73 -8.54 -22.88
CA LYS A 154 -25.05 -7.48 -22.12
C LYS A 154 -25.58 -7.32 -20.69
N SER A 155 -26.77 -7.84 -20.39
CA SER A 155 -27.41 -7.74 -19.08
C SER A 155 -26.90 -8.81 -18.10
N SER A 156 -26.64 -10.04 -18.58
CA SER A 156 -26.07 -11.17 -17.85
C SER A 156 -24.91 -10.79 -16.92
N GLU A 157 -24.96 -11.29 -15.68
CA GLU A 157 -23.90 -11.12 -14.70
C GLU A 157 -22.54 -11.62 -15.24
N ALA A 158 -22.53 -12.68 -16.06
CA ALA A 158 -21.32 -13.22 -16.66
C ALA A 158 -20.66 -12.21 -17.62
N TYR A 159 -21.46 -11.53 -18.47
CA TYR A 159 -20.97 -10.44 -19.32
C TYR A 159 -20.47 -9.27 -18.49
N GLN A 160 -21.20 -8.88 -17.45
CA GLN A 160 -20.78 -7.78 -16.57
C GLN A 160 -19.45 -8.07 -15.85
N ARG A 161 -19.23 -9.32 -15.38
CA ARG A 161 -17.95 -9.78 -14.82
C ARG A 161 -16.82 -9.75 -15.85
N ILE A 162 -17.09 -10.17 -17.08
CA ILE A 162 -16.13 -10.12 -18.20
C ILE A 162 -15.72 -8.67 -18.51
N ALA A 163 -16.70 -7.77 -18.66
CA ALA A 163 -16.47 -6.35 -18.94
C ALA A 163 -15.71 -5.66 -17.79
N TRP A 164 -15.99 -6.02 -16.53
CA TRP A 164 -15.28 -5.50 -15.36
C TRP A 164 -13.81 -5.94 -15.32
N GLU A 165 -13.53 -7.23 -15.55
CA GLU A 165 -12.14 -7.72 -15.62
C GLU A 165 -11.38 -7.20 -16.85
N ALA A 166 -12.06 -6.90 -17.96
CA ALA A 166 -11.49 -6.21 -19.11
C ALA A 166 -11.11 -4.75 -18.77
N LEU A 167 -12.05 -3.97 -18.24
CA LEU A 167 -11.84 -2.58 -17.79
C LEU A 167 -10.69 -2.47 -16.78
N LYS A 168 -10.67 -3.37 -15.78
CA LYS A 168 -9.61 -3.50 -14.78
C LYS A 168 -8.23 -3.76 -15.40
N LYS A 169 -8.13 -4.65 -16.39
CA LYS A 169 -6.87 -4.95 -17.10
C LYS A 169 -6.43 -3.80 -18.00
N SER A 170 -7.36 -3.16 -18.70
CA SER A 170 -7.07 -2.00 -19.57
C SER A 170 -6.54 -0.83 -18.74
N ILE A 171 -7.26 -0.42 -17.70
CA ILE A 171 -6.83 0.64 -16.76
C ILE A 171 -5.46 0.30 -16.15
N HIS A 172 -5.24 -0.92 -15.66
CA HIS A 172 -3.95 -1.29 -15.07
C HIS A 172 -2.80 -1.26 -16.09
N GLY A 173 -3.04 -1.75 -17.31
CA GLY A 173 -2.08 -1.67 -18.41
C GLY A 173 -1.80 -0.24 -18.87
N LEU A 174 -2.78 0.65 -18.81
CA LEU A 174 -2.63 2.10 -19.08
C LEU A 174 -1.77 2.78 -18.01
N ILE A 175 -1.99 2.51 -16.73
CA ILE A 175 -1.17 3.07 -15.64
C ILE A 175 0.26 2.54 -15.68
N ASN A 176 0.48 1.25 -15.92
CA ASN A 176 1.84 0.68 -15.92
C ASN A 176 2.69 1.07 -17.13
N LYS A 177 2.07 1.55 -18.23
CA LYS A 177 2.79 1.98 -19.45
C LYS A 177 2.97 3.49 -19.58
N VAL A 178 2.48 4.30 -18.64
CA VAL A 178 2.57 5.76 -18.75
C VAL A 178 4.00 6.25 -18.56
N ASN A 179 4.44 7.15 -19.43
CA ASN A 179 5.71 7.85 -19.32
C ASN A 179 5.55 9.31 -19.81
N VAL A 180 6.60 10.12 -19.69
CA VAL A 180 6.56 11.56 -20.04
C VAL A 180 6.21 11.80 -21.50
N SER A 181 6.70 10.97 -22.45
CA SER A 181 6.48 11.18 -23.88
C SER A 181 5.13 10.63 -24.40
N ASN A 182 4.56 9.62 -23.74
CA ASN A 182 3.31 8.98 -24.17
C ASN A 182 2.06 9.42 -23.40
N ILE A 183 2.20 10.23 -22.34
CA ILE A 183 1.11 10.60 -21.42
C ILE A 183 -0.14 11.13 -22.14
N ALA A 184 0.01 11.95 -23.18
CA ALA A 184 -1.12 12.47 -23.96
C ALA A 184 -1.89 11.37 -24.73
N GLN A 185 -1.21 10.32 -25.19
CA GLN A 185 -1.85 9.15 -25.81
C GLN A 185 -2.51 8.25 -24.76
N VAL A 186 -1.85 8.04 -23.61
CA VAL A 186 -2.40 7.26 -22.49
C VAL A 186 -3.65 7.93 -21.91
N VAL A 187 -3.66 9.26 -21.76
CA VAL A 187 -4.85 10.04 -21.38
C VAL A 187 -6.00 9.79 -22.36
N ARG A 188 -5.78 9.90 -23.67
CA ARG A 188 -6.84 9.68 -24.68
C ARG A 188 -7.41 8.27 -24.63
N GLN A 189 -6.55 7.25 -24.46
CA GLN A 189 -6.99 5.87 -24.28
C GLN A 189 -7.76 5.69 -22.96
N LEU A 190 -7.27 6.26 -21.85
CA LEU A 190 -7.90 6.16 -20.53
C LEU A 190 -9.27 6.87 -20.48
N LEU A 191 -9.44 8.00 -21.17
CA LEU A 191 -10.73 8.70 -21.26
C LEU A 191 -11.73 8.01 -22.20
N SER A 192 -11.30 7.04 -23.02
CA SER A 192 -12.20 6.18 -23.81
C SER A 192 -12.74 4.97 -23.01
N GLU A 193 -12.11 4.64 -21.88
CA GLU A 193 -12.58 3.64 -20.93
C GLU A 193 -13.68 4.22 -20.01
N ASN A 194 -14.53 3.36 -19.44
CA ASN A 194 -15.57 3.82 -18.52
C ASN A 194 -14.99 4.17 -17.14
N ILE A 195 -14.39 5.35 -17.02
CA ILE A 195 -13.75 5.85 -15.78
C ILE A 195 -14.77 6.14 -14.67
N VAL A 196 -16.02 6.48 -14.99
CA VAL A 196 -17.07 6.70 -13.96
C VAL A 196 -17.36 5.42 -13.18
N ARG A 197 -17.50 4.28 -13.88
CA ARG A 197 -17.57 2.92 -13.30
C ARG A 197 -16.20 2.48 -12.74
N GLY A 198 -15.12 2.82 -13.44
CA GLY A 198 -13.75 2.42 -13.17
C GLY A 198 -13.03 3.21 -12.07
N ARG A 199 -13.60 4.28 -11.50
CA ARG A 199 -12.90 5.23 -10.60
C ARG A 199 -12.18 4.55 -9.43
N GLY A 200 -12.83 3.56 -8.82
CA GLY A 200 -12.25 2.77 -7.72
C GLY A 200 -11.05 1.91 -8.15
N LEU A 201 -11.04 1.42 -9.39
CA LEU A 201 -9.96 0.64 -10.02
C LEU A 201 -8.79 1.55 -10.44
N LEU A 202 -9.10 2.67 -11.11
CA LEU A 202 -8.11 3.67 -11.53
C LEU A 202 -7.29 4.17 -10.35
N VAL A 203 -7.96 4.69 -9.32
CA VAL A 203 -7.28 5.19 -8.12
C VAL A 203 -6.52 4.07 -7.39
N LYS A 204 -7.05 2.84 -7.35
CA LYS A 204 -6.31 1.70 -6.76
C LYS A 204 -5.05 1.38 -7.56
N SER A 205 -5.12 1.37 -8.89
CA SER A 205 -3.96 1.09 -9.74
C SER A 205 -2.90 2.17 -9.59
N LEU A 206 -3.28 3.45 -9.60
CA LEU A 206 -2.36 4.58 -9.42
C LEU A 206 -1.60 4.51 -8.10
N ILE A 207 -2.30 4.31 -6.97
CA ILE A 207 -1.65 4.18 -5.66
C ILE A 207 -0.73 2.95 -5.64
N THR A 208 -1.15 1.83 -6.24
CA THR A 208 -0.33 0.60 -6.29
C THR A 208 0.95 0.78 -7.12
N SER A 209 0.84 1.34 -8.34
CA SER A 209 1.98 1.58 -9.23
C SER A 209 2.90 2.70 -8.72
N GLN A 210 2.37 3.70 -8.01
CA GLN A 210 3.17 4.76 -7.38
C GLN A 210 3.95 4.26 -6.16
N MET A 211 3.35 3.43 -5.30
CA MET A 211 4.09 2.78 -4.20
C MET A 211 5.18 1.83 -4.73
N ALA A 212 4.96 1.19 -5.88
CA ALA A 212 5.93 0.30 -6.52
C ALA A 212 7.06 1.05 -7.26
N SER A 213 6.80 2.27 -7.75
CA SER A 213 7.77 3.10 -8.48
C SER A 213 7.65 4.60 -8.13
N PRO A 214 8.10 5.03 -6.93
CA PRO A 214 7.90 6.41 -6.46
C PRO A 214 8.65 7.47 -7.29
N THR A 215 9.67 7.08 -8.06
CA THR A 215 10.40 7.94 -8.99
C THR A 215 9.50 8.57 -10.07
N PHE A 216 8.41 7.89 -10.45
CA PHE A 216 7.47 8.34 -11.48
C PHE A 216 6.24 9.06 -10.93
N THR A 217 6.24 9.45 -9.65
CA THR A 217 5.08 10.09 -8.99
C THR A 217 4.61 11.36 -9.72
N HIS A 218 5.53 12.16 -10.27
CA HIS A 218 5.21 13.33 -11.09
C HIS A 218 4.39 12.97 -12.35
N ILE A 219 4.64 11.82 -12.98
CA ILE A 219 3.89 11.33 -14.16
C ILE A 219 2.48 10.91 -13.74
N PHE A 220 2.34 10.19 -12.62
CA PHE A 220 1.04 9.79 -12.09
C PHE A 220 0.19 11.00 -11.64
N ALA A 221 0.81 12.03 -11.07
CA ALA A 221 0.14 13.28 -10.70
C ALA A 221 -0.32 14.06 -11.94
N ALA A 222 0.51 14.22 -12.97
CA ALA A 222 0.14 14.88 -14.23
C ALA A 222 -0.99 14.13 -14.97
N LEU A 223 -0.96 12.79 -14.98
CA LEU A 223 -2.02 11.96 -15.56
C LEU A 223 -3.36 12.20 -14.85
N ILE A 224 -3.34 12.27 -13.52
CA ILE A 224 -4.52 12.57 -12.72
C ILE A 224 -5.00 14.01 -12.90
N ALA A 225 -4.10 14.99 -13.04
CA ALA A 225 -4.48 16.38 -13.27
C ALA A 225 -5.38 16.53 -14.51
N VAL A 226 -5.00 15.90 -15.63
CA VAL A 226 -5.82 15.93 -16.85
C VAL A 226 -7.15 15.19 -16.65
N VAL A 227 -7.16 14.03 -15.99
CA VAL A 227 -8.40 13.30 -15.67
C VAL A 227 -9.32 14.11 -14.75
N ASN A 228 -8.77 14.85 -13.78
CA ASN A 228 -9.50 15.68 -12.83
C ASN A 228 -10.30 16.79 -13.53
N THR A 229 -9.80 17.35 -14.65
CA THR A 229 -10.53 18.34 -15.46
C THR A 229 -11.83 17.82 -16.07
N LYS A 230 -12.03 16.50 -16.13
CA LYS A 230 -13.22 15.84 -16.68
C LYS A 230 -14.03 15.09 -15.63
N PHE A 231 -13.36 14.53 -14.61
CA PHE A 231 -13.98 13.73 -13.56
C PHE A 231 -13.42 14.10 -12.17
N PRO A 232 -13.83 15.24 -11.55
CA PRO A 232 -13.30 15.69 -10.26
C PRO A 232 -13.40 14.66 -9.13
N GLN A 233 -14.47 13.85 -9.13
CA GLN A 233 -14.66 12.73 -8.20
C GLN A 233 -13.52 11.69 -8.21
N VAL A 234 -12.69 11.64 -9.26
CA VAL A 234 -11.51 10.77 -9.33
C VAL A 234 -10.35 11.36 -8.53
N GLY A 235 -10.11 12.68 -8.62
CA GLY A 235 -9.12 13.38 -7.82
C GLY A 235 -9.50 13.38 -6.34
N GLU A 236 -10.76 13.68 -6.04
CA GLU A 236 -11.33 13.60 -4.69
C GLU A 236 -11.15 12.20 -4.07
N LEU A 237 -11.50 11.13 -4.80
CA LEU A 237 -11.32 9.75 -4.36
C LEU A 237 -9.84 9.35 -4.18
N LEU A 238 -8.93 9.93 -4.96
CA LEU A 238 -7.49 9.76 -4.78
C LEU A 238 -7.00 10.44 -3.51
N LEU A 239 -7.32 11.72 -3.30
CA LEU A 239 -6.91 12.47 -2.12
C LEU A 239 -7.46 11.85 -0.83
N ASN A 240 -8.76 11.51 -0.81
CA ASN A 240 -9.39 10.82 0.31
C ASN A 240 -8.73 9.47 0.62
N ARG A 241 -8.16 8.76 -0.37
CA ARG A 241 -7.41 7.52 -0.13
C ARG A 241 -5.97 7.78 0.32
N LEU A 242 -5.26 8.73 -0.30
CA LEU A 242 -3.88 9.08 0.09
C LEU A 242 -3.82 9.61 1.53
N VAL A 243 -4.71 10.55 1.91
CA VAL A 243 -4.78 11.07 3.30
C VAL A 243 -5.09 9.93 4.28
N ASN A 244 -5.96 8.98 3.92
CA ASN A 244 -6.24 7.82 4.76
C ASN A 244 -5.08 6.81 4.86
N GLU A 245 -4.32 6.57 3.79
CA GLU A 245 -3.11 5.73 3.87
C GLU A 245 -1.98 6.43 4.65
N PHE A 246 -1.77 7.73 4.49
CA PHE A 246 -0.83 8.52 5.30
C PHE A 246 -1.19 8.44 6.79
N ARG A 247 -2.46 8.69 7.15
CA ARG A 247 -2.96 8.57 8.53
C ARG A 247 -2.88 7.14 9.09
N LYS A 248 -2.78 6.10 8.25
CA LYS A 248 -2.51 4.70 8.71
C LYS A 248 -1.02 4.43 8.84
N ALA A 249 -0.20 4.94 7.92
CA ALA A 249 1.25 4.77 7.93
C ALA A 249 1.88 5.47 9.13
N PHE A 250 1.51 6.74 9.38
CA PHE A 250 2.01 7.55 10.48
C PHE A 250 1.72 6.91 11.85
N ARG A 251 0.46 6.55 12.13
CA ARG A 251 0.04 5.83 13.36
C ARG A 251 0.60 4.39 13.49
N ARG A 252 1.34 3.89 12.50
CA ARG A 252 2.03 2.59 12.52
C ARG A 252 3.56 2.74 12.40
N ASN A 253 4.07 3.97 12.47
CA ASN A 253 5.46 4.36 12.22
C ASN A 253 6.08 3.75 10.93
N GLN A 254 5.32 3.74 9.83
CA GLN A 254 5.75 3.13 8.56
C GLN A 254 6.37 4.18 7.63
N LYS A 255 7.60 4.62 7.92
CA LYS A 255 8.29 5.71 7.23
C LYS A 255 8.18 5.66 5.71
N ASP A 256 8.50 4.53 5.07
CA ASP A 256 8.51 4.43 3.60
C ASP A 256 7.11 4.66 2.99
N ARG A 257 6.05 4.29 3.72
CA ARG A 257 4.66 4.58 3.32
C ARG A 257 4.28 6.04 3.57
N CYS A 258 4.74 6.64 4.66
CA CYS A 258 4.61 8.09 4.88
C CYS A 258 5.28 8.87 3.74
N LEU A 259 6.55 8.56 3.45
CA LEU A 259 7.38 9.16 2.41
C LEU A 259 6.74 9.05 1.01
N THR A 260 6.36 7.85 0.58
CA THR A 260 5.75 7.62 -0.74
C THR A 260 4.40 8.30 -0.89
N THR A 261 3.55 8.25 0.15
CA THR A 261 2.23 8.88 0.12
C THR A 261 2.33 10.41 0.16
N ALA A 262 3.21 10.96 1.00
CA ALA A 262 3.38 12.41 1.15
C ALA A 262 4.01 13.05 -0.10
N ARG A 263 4.96 12.38 -0.76
CA ARG A 263 5.44 12.77 -2.11
C ARG A 263 4.30 12.85 -3.12
N PHE A 264 3.36 11.90 -3.10
CA PHE A 264 2.22 11.92 -4.03
C PHE A 264 1.29 13.11 -3.75
N LEU A 265 1.01 13.41 -2.47
CA LEU A 265 0.27 14.62 -2.08
C LEU A 265 0.99 15.91 -2.55
N ALA A 266 2.31 15.99 -2.38
CA ALA A 266 3.13 17.12 -2.83
C ALA A 266 3.03 17.35 -4.35
N HIS A 267 3.18 16.30 -5.18
CA HIS A 267 3.03 16.43 -6.63
C HIS A 267 1.58 16.75 -7.06
N LEU A 268 0.55 16.30 -6.32
CA LEU A 268 -0.84 16.65 -6.61
C LEU A 268 -1.16 18.12 -6.26
N VAL A 269 -0.51 18.69 -5.24
CA VAL A 269 -0.54 20.13 -4.95
C VAL A 269 0.17 20.91 -6.07
N ASN A 270 1.37 20.50 -6.49
CA ASN A 270 2.08 21.15 -7.61
C ASN A 270 1.26 21.21 -8.90
N GLN A 271 0.45 20.17 -9.17
CA GLN A 271 -0.44 20.07 -10.33
C GLN A 271 -1.82 20.75 -10.11
N LYS A 272 -2.00 21.50 -9.01
CA LYS A 272 -3.27 22.14 -8.59
C LYS A 272 -4.49 21.19 -8.57
N VAL A 273 -4.26 19.90 -8.32
CA VAL A 273 -5.31 18.89 -8.05
C VAL A 273 -5.76 18.94 -6.59
N ALA A 274 -4.83 19.31 -5.70
CA ALA A 274 -5.08 19.54 -4.28
C ALA A 274 -4.77 21.00 -3.91
N HIS A 275 -5.44 21.51 -2.89
CA HIS A 275 -5.13 22.79 -2.27
C HIS A 275 -3.92 22.65 -1.33
N GLU A 276 -3.02 23.63 -1.34
CA GLU A 276 -1.78 23.70 -0.56
C GLU A 276 -1.94 23.36 0.94
N LEU A 277 -3.09 23.71 1.53
CA LEU A 277 -3.42 23.40 2.94
C LEU A 277 -3.20 21.93 3.31
N ILE A 278 -3.50 20.97 2.43
CA ILE A 278 -3.34 19.53 2.71
C ILE A 278 -1.86 19.16 2.96
N VAL A 279 -0.93 19.86 2.31
CA VAL A 279 0.51 19.65 2.51
C VAL A 279 1.06 20.49 3.65
N LEU A 280 0.52 21.68 3.89
CA LEU A 280 0.88 22.50 5.06
C LEU A 280 0.47 21.82 6.38
N GLU A 281 -0.76 21.30 6.47
CA GLU A 281 -1.24 20.50 7.62
C GLU A 281 -0.38 19.23 7.83
N LEU A 282 0.00 18.55 6.75
CA LEU A 282 0.87 17.37 6.79
C LEU A 282 2.27 17.71 7.31
N LEU A 283 2.85 18.85 6.91
CA LEU A 283 4.14 19.32 7.40
C LEU A 283 4.08 19.76 8.86
N THR A 284 3.02 20.46 9.28
CA THR A 284 2.79 20.80 10.68
C THR A 284 2.70 19.55 11.55
N LEU A 285 1.91 18.54 11.15
CA LEU A 285 1.76 17.28 11.89
C LEU A 285 3.07 16.47 12.00
N LEU A 286 3.90 16.47 10.95
CA LEU A 286 5.21 15.79 10.98
C LEU A 286 6.23 16.50 11.88
N LEU A 287 6.16 17.84 11.98
CA LEU A 287 7.06 18.65 12.79
C LEU A 287 6.54 18.93 14.21
N GLU A 288 5.30 18.59 14.54
CA GLU A 288 4.77 18.65 15.91
C GLU A 288 5.49 17.68 16.87
N GLN A 289 5.90 16.51 16.36
CA GLN A 289 6.74 15.55 17.06
C GLN A 289 8.00 15.29 16.24
N THR A 290 9.06 16.02 16.56
CA THR A 290 10.31 16.08 15.79
C THR A 290 11.16 14.83 15.98
N THR A 291 10.88 13.80 15.18
CA THR A 291 11.68 12.57 15.11
C THR A 291 12.50 12.57 13.82
N ASP A 292 13.64 11.87 13.79
CA ASP A 292 14.50 11.80 12.60
C ASP A 292 13.70 11.35 11.35
N ASP A 293 12.82 10.37 11.51
CA ASP A 293 11.95 9.86 10.43
C ASP A 293 10.88 10.87 9.99
N SER A 294 10.27 11.63 10.91
CA SER A 294 9.27 12.65 10.55
C SER A 294 9.89 13.89 9.91
N VAL A 295 11.10 14.26 10.32
CA VAL A 295 11.91 15.32 9.70
C VAL A 295 12.40 14.87 8.32
N GLU A 296 12.85 13.62 8.15
CA GLU A 296 13.24 13.06 6.85
C GLU A 296 12.08 13.14 5.83
N VAL A 297 10.87 12.74 6.23
CA VAL A 297 9.67 12.84 5.39
C VAL A 297 9.32 14.32 5.11
N SER A 298 9.43 15.21 6.09
CA SER A 298 9.17 16.65 5.91
C SER A 298 10.12 17.30 4.91
N VAL A 299 11.43 17.05 5.04
CA VAL A 299 12.46 17.52 4.12
C VAL A 299 12.22 16.96 2.71
N ALA A 300 11.80 15.69 2.58
CA ALA A 300 11.47 15.11 1.29
C ALA A 300 10.26 15.78 0.63
N VAL A 301 9.18 16.05 1.38
CA VAL A 301 8.00 16.78 0.89
C VAL A 301 8.37 18.19 0.44
N LEU A 302 9.14 18.92 1.24
CA LEU A 302 9.60 20.27 0.91
C LEU A 302 10.48 20.30 -0.34
N LYS A 303 11.26 19.25 -0.63
CA LYS A 303 12.02 19.13 -1.89
C LYS A 303 11.12 18.92 -3.12
N GLU A 304 9.97 18.27 -2.99
CA GLU A 304 9.04 18.10 -4.12
C GLU A 304 8.18 19.35 -4.40
N CYS A 305 7.75 20.10 -3.37
CA CYS A 305 6.76 21.20 -3.53
C CYS A 305 7.15 22.57 -2.93
N GLY A 306 8.36 22.74 -2.38
CA GLY A 306 8.80 24.01 -1.77
C GLY A 306 8.70 25.21 -2.71
N ALA A 307 9.17 25.07 -3.95
CA ALA A 307 9.11 26.12 -4.98
C ALA A 307 7.69 26.47 -5.48
N PHE A 308 6.68 25.66 -5.13
CA PHE A 308 5.27 25.98 -5.30
C PHE A 308 4.73 26.70 -4.05
N LEU A 309 5.05 26.20 -2.86
CA LEU A 309 4.63 26.77 -1.59
C LEU A 309 5.21 28.19 -1.35
N SER A 310 6.39 28.50 -1.88
CA SER A 310 6.97 29.86 -1.82
C SER A 310 6.15 30.88 -2.60
N ARG A 311 5.44 30.46 -3.65
CA ARG A 311 4.57 31.30 -4.48
C ARG A 311 3.14 31.34 -3.96
N ALA A 312 2.64 30.22 -3.45
CA ALA A 312 1.26 30.05 -3.00
C ALA A 312 1.03 30.50 -1.54
N ALA A 313 1.95 30.17 -0.63
CA ALA A 313 1.80 30.36 0.81
C ALA A 313 3.13 30.74 1.50
N PRO A 314 3.85 31.79 1.06
CA PRO A 314 5.18 32.14 1.55
C PRO A 314 5.25 32.31 3.08
N LYS A 315 4.22 32.90 3.71
CA LYS A 315 4.16 33.08 5.17
C LYS A 315 4.11 31.74 5.93
N ALA A 316 3.39 30.75 5.42
CA ALA A 316 3.29 29.43 6.03
C ALA A 316 4.58 28.63 5.82
N LEU A 317 5.18 28.71 4.62
CA LEU A 317 6.46 28.09 4.32
C LEU A 317 7.59 28.66 5.18
N ALA A 318 7.62 29.98 5.41
CA ALA A 318 8.58 30.63 6.31
C ALA A 318 8.46 30.11 7.76
N GLY A 319 7.24 29.92 8.28
CA GLY A 319 7.03 29.31 9.61
C GLY A 319 7.53 27.87 9.72
N ILE A 320 7.38 27.08 8.64
CA ILE A 320 7.92 25.72 8.56
C ILE A 320 9.46 25.73 8.55
N PHE A 321 10.07 26.64 7.78
CA PHE A 321 11.53 26.80 7.80
C PHE A 321 12.08 27.30 9.14
N GLU A 322 11.36 28.17 9.85
CA GLU A 322 11.76 28.59 11.20
C GLU A 322 11.65 27.43 12.20
N HIS A 323 10.70 26.51 12.02
CA HIS A 323 10.67 25.29 12.83
C HIS A 323 11.87 24.38 12.54
N LEU A 324 12.24 24.19 11.27
CA LEU A 324 13.44 23.43 10.89
C LEU A 324 14.74 24.08 11.38
N ARG A 325 14.81 25.42 11.42
CA ARG A 325 15.92 26.17 12.00
C ARG A 325 16.05 25.95 13.50
N ARG A 326 14.94 25.99 14.24
CA ARG A 326 14.93 25.66 15.68
C ARG A 326 15.36 24.22 15.93
N ILE A 327 14.90 23.25 15.14
CA ILE A 327 15.36 21.85 15.23
C ILE A 327 16.88 21.75 15.03
N LEU A 328 17.45 22.44 14.03
CA LEU A 328 18.89 22.42 13.76
C LEU A 328 19.73 23.04 14.91
N ASN A 329 19.19 24.03 15.61
CA ASN A 329 19.89 24.78 16.67
C ASN A 329 19.67 24.20 18.10
N GLU A 330 18.47 23.69 18.38
CA GLU A 330 18.02 23.34 19.73
C GLU A 330 18.13 21.84 20.03
N SER A 331 18.13 20.98 18.99
CA SER A 331 18.00 19.52 19.17
C SER A 331 19.31 18.75 18.93
N GLN A 332 19.50 17.69 19.72
CA GLN A 332 20.51 16.64 19.51
C GLN A 332 20.06 15.70 18.37
N CYS A 333 19.75 16.25 17.19
CA CYS A 333 19.35 15.48 16.02
C CYS A 333 20.53 14.68 15.44
N ASP A 334 20.24 13.58 14.73
CA ASP A 334 21.27 12.82 14.01
C ASP A 334 21.98 13.75 12.99
N LYS A 335 23.31 13.62 12.87
CA LYS A 335 24.14 14.41 11.94
C LYS A 335 23.65 14.30 10.50
N ARG A 336 23.06 13.15 10.15
CA ARG A 336 22.38 12.92 8.86
C ARG A 336 21.17 13.84 8.66
N ILE A 337 20.38 14.07 9.69
CA ILE A 337 19.18 14.93 9.67
C ILE A 337 19.58 16.40 9.64
N ALA A 338 20.58 16.81 10.44
CA ALA A 338 21.18 18.14 10.36
C ALA A 338 21.62 18.47 8.92
N TYR A 339 22.44 17.59 8.31
CA TYR A 339 22.86 17.73 6.90
C TYR A 339 21.69 17.75 5.91
N MET A 340 20.64 16.95 6.14
CA MET A 340 19.43 16.99 5.29
C MET A 340 18.68 18.32 5.36
N ILE A 341 18.67 18.99 6.52
CA ILE A 341 18.11 20.33 6.72
C ILE A 341 19.01 21.39 6.07
N GLU A 342 20.33 21.33 6.27
CA GLU A 342 21.30 22.25 5.65
C GLU A 342 21.21 22.23 4.12
N VAL A 343 21.19 21.04 3.51
CA VAL A 343 21.02 20.87 2.06
C VAL A 343 19.65 21.38 1.59
N LEU A 344 18.60 21.27 2.41
CA LEU A 344 17.30 21.88 2.09
C LEU A 344 17.38 23.41 2.08
N PHE A 345 18.04 24.03 3.05
CA PHE A 345 18.24 25.48 3.06
C PHE A 345 19.06 25.95 1.86
N GLN A 346 20.15 25.27 1.49
CA GLN A 346 20.97 25.61 0.31
C GLN A 346 20.15 25.64 -0.99
N VAL A 347 19.31 24.62 -1.21
CA VAL A 347 18.37 24.58 -2.35
C VAL A 347 17.31 25.68 -2.26
N SER A 348 16.81 25.98 -1.06
CA SER A 348 15.75 26.98 -0.85
C SER A 348 16.23 28.44 -0.85
N ILE A 349 17.54 28.66 -0.87
CA ILE A 349 18.18 29.99 -1.03
C ILE A 349 18.48 30.29 -2.51
N THR A 350 18.44 29.28 -3.38
CA THR A 350 18.86 29.38 -4.80
C THR A 350 17.69 29.33 -5.82
N THR A 351 16.43 29.38 -5.36
CA THR A 351 15.20 29.37 -6.20
C THR A 351 14.08 30.26 -5.65
#